data_AF-A0A0S4WN77-F1
#
_entry.id   AF-A0A0S4WN77-F1
#
_cell.length_a   1.000
_cell.length_b   1.000
_cell.length_c   1.000
_cell.angle_alpha   90.00
_cell.angle_beta   90.00
_cell.angle_gamma   90.00
#
_symmetry.space_group_name_H-M   'P 1'
#
loop_
_entity.id
_entity.type
_entity.pdbx_description
1 polymer ?
#
loop_
_entity_poly.entity_id
_entity_poly.type
_entity_poly.pdbx_seq_one_letter_code
_entity_poly.pdbx_strand_id
1 'polypeptide(L)'
;MNAKCYRTVFNAVRGMLVAVEESARSTGKGRQTGGQAGTSAASTSTAARFAVLPVVFGAWCVLGLPYTVQAQVVAAPGSGAHVIQTQNGLQQVNIARPNGSGVSLNTYTQFNVPGQGTLLNNAPGITQTQLAGYVNGNPNLLPGGSARIIVNQVTSTSPSTLQGYLEAVSYTHLTLPTKA
;
A
#
# COMPACT_ATOMS: atom_id res chain seq x y z
N MET A 1 -67.13 -11.44 -13.37
CA MET A 1 -65.88 -12.19 -13.63
C MET A 1 -65.60 -12.02 -15.12
N ASN A 2 -64.64 -11.29 -15.68
CA ASN A 2 -63.47 -10.50 -15.23
C ASN A 2 -63.71 -8.99 -15.48
N ALA A 3 -64.22 -8.26 -14.47
CA ALA A 3 -64.70 -6.88 -14.65
C ALA A 3 -63.62 -5.79 -14.42
N LYS A 4 -62.34 -6.14 -14.51
CA LYS A 4 -61.20 -5.25 -14.19
C LYS A 4 -59.96 -5.46 -15.07
N CYS A 5 -60.07 -6.17 -16.20
CA CYS A 5 -58.96 -6.33 -17.13
C CYS A 5 -59.12 -5.32 -18.28
N TYR A 6 -58.19 -4.37 -18.40
CA TYR A 6 -58.16 -3.40 -19.48
C TYR A 6 -56.82 -3.53 -20.21
N ARG A 7 -56.83 -3.38 -21.54
CA ARG A 7 -55.59 -3.40 -22.32
C ARG A 7 -55.11 -1.97 -22.55
N THR A 8 -53.81 -1.75 -22.61
CA THR A 8 -53.26 -0.42 -22.90
C THR A 8 -52.91 -0.25 -24.38
N VAL A 9 -53.35 0.85 -24.98
CA VAL A 9 -52.97 1.24 -26.36
C VAL A 9 -52.22 2.57 -26.30
N PHE A 10 -51.13 2.70 -27.07
CA PHE A 10 -50.34 3.93 -27.11
C PHE A 10 -51.07 5.01 -27.89
N ASN A 11 -51.25 6.19 -27.27
CA ASN A 11 -51.80 7.36 -27.94
C ASN A 11 -50.67 8.33 -28.28
N ALA A 12 -50.35 8.42 -29.57
CA ALA A 12 -49.27 9.26 -30.08
C ALA A 12 -49.45 10.77 -29.81
N VAL A 13 -50.70 11.24 -29.65
CA VAL A 13 -50.97 12.67 -29.36
C VAL A 13 -50.65 13.00 -27.90
N ARG A 14 -50.78 12.03 -27.00
CA ARG A 14 -50.53 12.20 -25.55
C ARG A 14 -49.17 11.65 -25.10
N GLY A 15 -48.43 11.00 -25.99
CA GLY A 15 -47.11 10.42 -25.71
C GLY A 15 -47.12 9.31 -24.65
N MET A 16 -48.27 8.67 -24.39
CA MET A 16 -48.44 7.73 -23.27
C MET A 16 -49.38 6.56 -23.64
N LEU A 17 -49.22 5.44 -22.94
CA LEU A 17 -50.13 4.29 -22.94
C LEU A 17 -51.41 4.60 -22.15
N VAL A 18 -52.57 4.45 -22.79
CA VAL A 18 -53.89 4.69 -22.17
C VAL A 18 -54.66 3.36 -22.11
N ALA A 19 -55.32 3.08 -20.98
CA ALA A 19 -56.15 1.89 -20.81
C ALA A 19 -57.45 2.01 -21.63
N VAL A 20 -57.78 0.98 -22.39
CA VAL A 20 -58.98 0.87 -23.23
C VAL A 20 -59.67 -0.47 -22.96
N GLU A 21 -60.98 -0.52 -23.19
CA GLU A 21 -61.75 -1.77 -23.24
C GLU A 21 -61.10 -2.78 -24.21
N GLU A 22 -61.15 -4.06 -23.85
CA GLU A 22 -60.50 -5.16 -24.56
C GLU A 22 -60.90 -5.30 -26.03
N SER A 23 -62.10 -4.83 -26.40
CA SER A 23 -62.71 -4.93 -27.73
C SER A 23 -62.20 -3.94 -28.77
N ALA A 24 -61.42 -2.92 -28.39
CA ALA A 24 -60.94 -1.91 -29.34
C ALA A 24 -60.02 -2.54 -30.43
N ARG A 25 -59.66 -1.86 -31.51
CA ARG A 25 -58.64 -2.34 -32.48
C ARG A 25 -57.66 -1.21 -32.77
N SER A 26 -56.36 -1.50 -32.81
CA SER A 26 -55.35 -0.51 -33.22
C SER A 26 -55.30 -0.43 -34.75
N THR A 27 -55.61 0.72 -35.33
CA THR A 27 -55.48 0.95 -36.78
C THR A 27 -54.10 1.55 -37.07
N GLY A 28 -53.10 0.71 -37.30
CA GLY A 28 -51.82 1.12 -37.86
C GLY A 28 -51.83 0.91 -39.37
N LYS A 29 -51.58 1.95 -40.17
CA LYS A 29 -51.39 1.83 -41.61
C LYS A 29 -50.05 1.14 -41.87
N GLY A 30 -50.08 -0.05 -42.44
CA GLY A 30 -48.86 -0.77 -42.87
C GLY A 30 -48.34 -0.30 -44.23
N ARG A 31 -47.03 -0.50 -44.46
CA ARG A 31 -46.50 -0.84 -45.79
C ARG A 31 -45.19 -1.62 -45.66
N GLN A 32 -45.19 -2.84 -46.21
CA GLN A 32 -44.03 -3.71 -46.45
C GLN A 32 -43.29 -3.32 -47.74
N THR A 33 -42.13 -3.97 -47.94
CA THR A 33 -41.19 -4.06 -49.11
C THR A 33 -39.98 -3.15 -48.98
N GLY A 34 -38.71 -3.58 -48.99
CA GLY A 34 -38.06 -4.85 -49.33
C GLY A 34 -36.76 -4.51 -50.08
N GLY A 35 -35.58 -4.93 -49.60
CA GLY A 35 -34.29 -4.67 -50.28
C GLY A 35 -33.08 -4.90 -49.36
N GLN A 36 -32.13 -5.72 -49.82
CA GLN A 36 -31.10 -6.40 -49.05
C GLN A 36 -29.79 -5.61 -48.84
N ALA A 37 -29.03 -6.10 -47.85
CA ALA A 37 -27.56 -6.12 -47.73
C ALA A 37 -26.84 -4.83 -47.29
N GLY A 38 -26.13 -4.94 -46.17
CA GLY A 38 -25.19 -3.92 -45.69
C GLY A 38 -24.91 -4.05 -44.20
N THR A 39 -24.02 -4.97 -43.84
CA THR A 39 -23.15 -5.02 -42.66
C THR A 39 -23.48 -4.15 -41.43
N SER A 40 -23.65 -4.86 -40.30
CA SER A 40 -23.20 -4.48 -38.95
C SER A 40 -23.97 -3.36 -38.26
N ALA A 41 -25.04 -3.76 -37.56
CA ALA A 41 -25.72 -2.97 -36.56
C ALA A 41 -24.74 -2.52 -35.46
N ALA A 42 -24.52 -1.21 -35.41
CA ALA A 42 -24.20 -0.54 -34.17
C ALA A 42 -25.38 -0.68 -33.20
N SER A 43 -25.06 -0.99 -31.94
CA SER A 43 -25.70 -0.51 -30.71
C SER A 43 -27.22 -0.73 -30.59
N THR A 44 -27.76 -1.40 -29.57
CA THR A 44 -27.54 -1.09 -28.16
C THR A 44 -28.22 -2.20 -27.35
N SER A 45 -27.47 -3.10 -26.72
CA SER A 45 -28.01 -4.12 -25.82
C SER A 45 -27.97 -3.61 -24.38
N THR A 46 -29.15 -3.26 -23.88
CA THR A 46 -29.71 -3.60 -22.56
C THR A 46 -28.72 -4.12 -21.50
N ALA A 47 -27.81 -3.28 -20.99
CA ALA A 47 -26.92 -3.66 -19.89
C ALA A 47 -26.49 -2.44 -19.06
N ALA A 48 -27.44 -1.64 -18.59
CA ALA A 48 -27.13 -0.40 -17.85
C ALA A 48 -27.77 -0.37 -16.45
N ARG A 49 -27.64 -1.44 -15.65
CA ARG A 49 -27.99 -1.43 -14.22
C ARG A 49 -27.01 -2.12 -13.25
N PHE A 50 -25.80 -2.47 -13.71
CA PHE A 50 -24.69 -2.90 -12.82
C PHE A 50 -23.37 -2.14 -13.07
N ALA A 51 -23.40 -1.09 -13.90
CA ALA A 51 -22.19 -0.36 -14.31
C ALA A 51 -21.92 0.92 -13.50
N VAL A 52 -22.26 0.95 -12.20
CA VAL A 52 -21.83 2.05 -11.31
C VAL A 52 -20.53 1.71 -10.55
N LEU A 53 -20.17 0.42 -10.42
CA LEU A 53 -18.99 0.01 -9.64
C LEU A 53 -17.61 -0.04 -10.36
N PRO A 54 -17.44 -0.24 -11.68
CA PRO A 54 -16.09 -0.36 -12.25
C PRO A 54 -15.42 1.01 -12.52
N VAL A 55 -16.21 2.08 -12.70
CA VAL A 55 -15.68 3.42 -12.97
C VAL A 55 -15.07 4.03 -11.70
N VAL A 56 -15.66 3.78 -10.53
CA VAL A 56 -15.12 4.27 -9.25
C VAL A 56 -13.85 3.51 -8.87
N PHE A 57 -13.80 2.19 -9.10
CA PHE A 57 -12.58 1.40 -8.87
C PHE A 57 -11.45 1.78 -9.85
N GLY A 58 -11.77 1.97 -11.13
CA GLY A 58 -10.81 2.46 -12.14
C GLY A 58 -10.30 3.87 -11.81
N ALA A 59 -11.15 4.77 -11.33
CA ALA A 59 -10.75 6.09 -10.86
C ALA A 59 -9.83 6.02 -9.63
N TRP A 60 -10.06 5.09 -8.71
CA TRP A 60 -9.16 4.84 -7.56
C TRP A 60 -7.80 4.26 -7.98
N CYS A 61 -7.73 3.42 -9.02
CA CYS A 61 -6.46 2.95 -9.58
C CYS A 61 -5.70 4.04 -10.35
N VAL A 62 -6.39 5.00 -10.98
CA VAL A 62 -5.77 6.11 -11.74
C VAL A 62 -5.37 7.29 -10.83
N LEU A 63 -6.03 7.48 -9.68
CA LEU A 63 -5.64 8.47 -8.65
C LEU A 63 -4.63 7.94 -7.62
N GLY A 64 -4.35 6.63 -7.63
CA GLY A 64 -3.30 6.02 -6.83
C GLY A 64 -1.91 6.36 -7.38
N LEU A 65 -1.47 7.61 -7.21
CA LEU A 65 -0.08 7.98 -7.47
C LEU A 65 0.82 7.01 -6.69
N PRO A 66 1.80 6.35 -7.33
CA PRO A 66 2.74 5.52 -6.59
C PRO A 66 3.49 6.45 -5.65
N TYR A 67 3.22 6.33 -4.34
CA TYR A 67 4.05 6.97 -3.34
C TYR A 67 5.39 6.26 -3.40
N THR A 68 6.37 6.92 -4.03
CA THR A 68 7.74 6.45 -4.05
C THR A 68 8.30 6.60 -2.63
N VAL A 69 8.20 5.54 -1.83
CA VAL A 69 8.94 5.47 -0.56
C VAL A 69 10.42 5.34 -0.95
N GLN A 70 11.14 6.45 -0.96
CA GLN A 70 12.58 6.40 -1.08
C GLN A 70 13.13 5.69 0.16
N ALA A 71 13.89 4.60 -0.05
CA ALA A 71 14.62 3.93 1.03
C ALA A 71 15.56 4.95 1.67
N GLN A 72 15.34 5.27 2.94
CA GLN A 72 16.08 6.37 3.58
C GLN A 72 17.43 5.88 4.09
N VAL A 73 17.55 4.60 4.47
CA VAL A 73 18.83 3.97 4.77
C VAL A 73 19.07 2.81 3.82
N VAL A 74 20.20 2.86 3.10
CA VAL A 74 20.61 1.85 2.13
C VAL A 74 22.04 1.46 2.43
N ALA A 75 22.24 0.22 2.89
CA ALA A 75 23.57 -0.35 3.11
C ALA A 75 24.32 -0.49 1.79
N ALA A 76 25.61 -0.14 1.80
CA ALA A 76 26.47 -0.33 0.63
C ALA A 76 26.75 -1.83 0.40
N PRO A 77 26.99 -2.27 -0.85
CA PRO A 77 27.44 -3.62 -1.12
C PRO A 77 28.68 -3.97 -0.31
N GLY A 78 28.69 -5.13 0.35
CA GLY A 78 29.78 -5.55 1.23
C GLY A 78 29.79 -4.89 2.61
N SER A 79 28.84 -3.98 2.90
CA SER A 79 28.58 -3.54 4.27
C SER A 79 28.09 -4.73 5.09
N GLY A 80 28.67 -4.94 6.27
CA GLY A 80 28.18 -5.95 7.22
C GLY A 80 26.89 -5.54 7.93
N ALA A 81 26.36 -4.35 7.65
CA ALA A 81 25.14 -3.83 8.24
C ALA A 81 23.91 -4.29 7.45
N HIS A 82 22.84 -4.64 8.16
CA HIS A 82 21.55 -5.01 7.56
C HIS A 82 20.45 -4.04 7.97
N VAL A 83 19.73 -3.51 6.99
CA VAL A 83 18.59 -2.61 7.23
C VAL A 83 17.30 -3.41 7.14
N ILE A 84 16.48 -3.35 8.18
CA ILE A 84 15.16 -3.99 8.27
C ILE A 84 14.12 -2.98 8.76
N GLN A 85 12.85 -3.35 8.71
CA GLN A 85 11.79 -2.60 9.38
C GLN A 85 11.40 -3.26 10.69
N THR A 86 11.18 -2.45 11.73
CA THR A 86 10.60 -2.91 12.99
C THR A 86 9.11 -3.21 12.81
N GLN A 87 8.50 -3.88 13.78
CA GLN A 87 7.06 -4.15 13.78
C GLN A 87 6.21 -2.86 13.73
N ASN A 88 6.74 -1.76 14.29
CA ASN A 88 6.09 -0.45 14.28
C ASN A 88 6.42 0.38 13.02
N GLY A 89 7.09 -0.22 12.02
CA GLY A 89 7.37 0.42 10.73
C GLY A 89 8.61 1.32 10.68
N LEU A 90 9.38 1.42 11.78
CA LEU A 90 10.62 2.20 11.80
C LEU A 90 11.74 1.47 11.08
N GLN A 91 12.67 2.21 10.47
CA GLN A 91 13.90 1.62 9.97
C GLN A 91 14.82 1.25 11.13
N GLN A 92 15.29 0.01 11.12
CA GLN A 92 16.28 -0.52 12.04
C GLN A 92 17.51 -0.97 11.25
N VAL A 93 18.68 -0.51 11.66
CA VAL A 93 19.96 -0.98 11.17
C VAL A 93 20.56 -1.93 12.20
N ASN A 94 20.63 -3.20 11.84
CA ASN A 94 21.48 -4.17 12.51
C ASN A 94 22.92 -3.87 12.11
N ILE A 95 23.69 -3.28 13.02
CA ILE A 95 25.07 -2.88 12.75
C ILE A 95 25.94 -4.10 12.42
N ALA A 96 27.03 -3.88 11.69
CA ALA A 96 28.04 -4.87 11.41
C ALA A 96 28.72 -5.34 12.70
N ARG A 97 29.27 -6.56 12.66
CA ARG A 97 30.06 -7.10 13.77
C ARG A 97 31.25 -6.15 14.08
N PRO A 98 31.50 -5.80 15.34
CA PRO A 98 32.64 -4.96 15.70
C PRO A 98 33.97 -5.66 15.39
N ASN A 99 34.98 -4.87 15.03
CA ASN A 99 36.36 -5.35 14.90
C ASN A 99 37.01 -5.59 16.27
N GLY A 100 38.29 -6.02 16.28
CA GLY A 100 39.04 -6.29 17.50
C GLY A 100 39.19 -5.10 18.47
N SER A 101 39.00 -3.87 17.98
CA SER A 101 39.01 -2.64 18.80
C SER A 101 37.61 -2.24 19.28
N GLY A 102 36.58 -3.02 18.99
CA GLY A 102 35.19 -2.73 19.34
C GLY A 102 34.52 -1.69 18.42
N VAL A 103 35.08 -1.43 17.24
CA VAL A 103 34.50 -0.49 16.26
C VAL A 103 33.66 -1.25 15.24
N SER A 104 32.40 -0.87 15.07
CA SER A 104 31.53 -1.35 14.00
C SER A 104 31.49 -0.32 12.87
N LEU A 105 31.99 -0.70 11.69
CA LEU A 105 31.96 0.14 10.49
C LEU A 105 30.75 -0.26 9.63
N ASN A 106 29.85 0.70 9.44
CA ASN A 106 28.61 0.52 8.69
C ASN A 106 28.64 1.46 7.50
N THR A 107 28.77 0.91 6.31
CA THR A 107 28.88 1.68 5.08
C THR A 107 27.54 1.74 4.36
N TYR A 108 27.17 2.92 3.89
CA TYR A 108 25.89 3.20 3.26
C TYR A 108 26.07 3.96 1.95
N THR A 109 25.24 3.67 0.96
CA THR A 109 25.08 4.55 -0.21
C THR A 109 24.14 5.70 0.10
N GLN A 110 23.23 5.52 1.07
CA GLN A 110 22.30 6.55 1.53
C GLN A 110 21.99 6.33 3.02
N PHE A 111 22.04 7.40 3.82
CA PHE A 111 21.68 7.37 5.24
C PHE A 111 20.90 8.62 5.61
N ASN A 112 19.58 8.48 5.66
CA ASN A 112 18.63 9.51 6.03
C ASN A 112 17.79 9.01 7.20
N VAL A 113 17.54 9.86 8.19
CA VAL A 113 16.68 9.57 9.34
C VAL A 113 15.37 10.33 9.15
N PRO A 114 14.22 9.65 8.99
CA PRO A 114 12.91 10.30 8.90
C PRO A 114 12.54 10.97 10.21
N GLY A 115 11.49 11.81 10.17
CA GLY A 115 10.89 12.39 11.38
C GLY A 115 10.44 11.34 12.41
N GLN A 116 10.05 10.13 11.96
CA GLN A 116 9.69 9.01 12.84
C GLN A 116 10.90 8.40 13.58
N GLY A 117 12.11 8.64 13.07
CA GLY A 117 13.37 8.14 13.62
C GLY A 117 13.92 6.87 12.96
N THR A 118 15.10 6.45 13.42
CA THR A 118 15.80 5.26 12.96
C THR A 118 16.52 4.63 14.13
N LEU A 119 16.53 3.30 14.17
CA LEU A 119 17.14 2.52 15.22
C LEU A 119 18.49 1.94 14.75
N LEU A 120 19.53 2.08 15.55
CA LEU A 120 20.80 1.36 15.41
C LEU A 120 20.83 0.25 16.47
N ASN A 121 20.67 -1.00 16.03
CA ASN A 121 20.63 -2.15 16.91
C ASN A 121 22.05 -2.68 17.19
N ASN A 122 22.56 -2.32 18.36
CA ASN A 122 23.83 -2.74 18.93
C ASN A 122 23.63 -3.72 20.12
N ALA A 123 22.52 -4.47 20.13
CA ALA A 123 22.18 -5.41 21.18
C ALA A 123 22.27 -6.86 20.66
N PRO A 124 23.07 -7.77 21.26
CA PRO A 124 23.09 -9.19 20.88
C PRO A 124 21.85 -9.98 21.32
N GLY A 125 21.00 -9.39 22.17
CA GLY A 125 19.76 -9.99 22.66
C GLY A 125 18.58 -9.02 22.54
N ILE A 126 17.40 -9.51 22.93
CA ILE A 126 16.18 -8.68 22.94
C ILE A 126 16.41 -7.46 23.84
N THR A 127 16.05 -6.27 23.34
CA THR A 127 16.22 -5.03 24.09
C THR A 127 15.01 -4.11 23.93
N GLN A 128 14.76 -3.30 24.95
CA GLN A 128 13.71 -2.29 24.92
C GLN A 128 14.26 -0.99 24.31
N THR A 129 13.50 -0.41 23.40
CA THR A 129 13.80 0.83 22.69
C THR A 129 12.70 1.84 22.99
N GLN A 130 13.04 3.13 22.92
CA GLN A 130 12.09 4.22 23.10
C GLN A 130 11.22 4.40 21.85
N LEU A 131 11.80 4.19 20.66
CA LEU A 131 11.11 4.43 19.40
C LEU A 131 10.25 3.24 18.94
N ALA A 132 10.68 2.00 19.19
CA ALA A 132 10.05 0.79 18.62
C ALA A 132 9.54 -0.21 19.67
N GLY A 133 9.62 0.08 20.96
CA GLY A 133 9.33 -0.90 22.01
C GLY A 133 10.38 -2.01 22.03
N TYR A 134 9.98 -3.27 22.20
CA TYR A 134 10.94 -4.38 22.19
C TYR A 134 11.39 -4.76 20.78
N VAL A 135 12.69 -4.87 20.58
CA VAL A 135 13.30 -5.35 19.34
C VAL A 135 14.13 -6.61 19.60
N ASN A 136 14.20 -7.49 18.61
CA ASN A 136 15.07 -8.66 18.65
C ASN A 136 16.54 -8.26 18.63
N GLY A 137 17.40 -9.15 19.13
CA GLY A 137 18.84 -8.96 19.06
C GLY A 137 19.35 -8.90 17.62
N ASN A 138 20.42 -8.14 17.42
CA ASN A 138 21.15 -8.07 16.17
C ASN A 138 21.89 -9.40 15.92
N PRO A 139 21.54 -10.16 14.86
CA PRO A 139 22.16 -11.46 14.57
C PRO A 139 23.63 -11.37 14.17
N ASN A 140 24.15 -10.18 13.86
CA ASN A 140 25.56 -9.96 13.55
C ASN A 140 26.46 -9.97 14.80
N LEU A 141 25.88 -9.88 15.99
CA LEU A 141 26.59 -9.75 17.25
C LEU A 141 26.62 -11.07 18.00
N LEU A 142 27.78 -11.39 18.59
CA LEU A 142 27.91 -12.50 19.54
C LEU A 142 27.45 -12.05 20.94
N PRO A 143 27.11 -12.99 21.84
CA PRO A 143 26.84 -12.67 23.24
C PRO A 143 27.98 -11.85 23.85
N GLY A 144 27.66 -10.70 24.45
CA GLY A 144 28.65 -9.74 24.99
C GLY A 144 29.47 -8.97 23.94
N GLY A 145 29.20 -9.18 22.65
CA GLY A 145 29.95 -8.61 21.51
C GLY A 145 29.40 -7.30 20.97
N SER A 146 28.81 -6.45 21.80
CA SER A 146 28.31 -5.13 21.38
C SER A 146 29.46 -4.20 20.95
N ALA A 147 29.23 -3.36 19.96
CA ALA A 147 30.15 -2.31 19.54
C ALA A 147 30.34 -1.28 20.66
N ARG A 148 31.58 -0.85 20.85
CA ARG A 148 31.93 0.32 21.67
C ARG A 148 31.78 1.61 20.87
N ILE A 149 32.10 1.55 19.58
CA ILE A 149 32.03 2.68 18.65
C ILE A 149 31.27 2.22 17.42
N ILE A 150 30.29 3.00 16.99
CA ILE A 150 29.53 2.77 15.76
C ILE A 150 29.91 3.89 14.79
N VAL A 151 30.46 3.51 13.65
CA VAL A 151 30.77 4.42 12.55
C VAL A 151 29.74 4.20 11.45
N ASN A 152 29.00 5.26 11.11
CA ASN A 152 28.10 5.29 9.97
C ASN A 152 28.76 6.11 8.86
N GLN A 153 29.23 5.43 7.82
CA GLN A 153 29.94 6.05 6.71
C GLN A 153 29.05 6.06 5.46
N VAL A 154 28.78 7.24 4.92
CA VAL A 154 28.09 7.38 3.64
C VAL A 154 29.13 7.59 2.54
N THR A 155 29.06 6.76 1.49
CA THR A 155 30.02 6.81 0.37
C THR A 155 29.51 7.53 -0.85
N SER A 156 28.24 7.96 -0.86
CA SER A 156 27.70 8.81 -1.93
C SER A 156 27.99 10.28 -1.68
N THR A 157 27.84 11.09 -2.73
CA THR A 157 27.94 12.55 -2.66
C THR A 157 26.64 13.21 -2.18
N SER A 158 25.56 12.44 -2.03
CA SER A 158 24.27 12.94 -1.56
C SER A 158 24.31 13.21 -0.06
N PRO A 159 23.91 14.39 0.42
CA PRO A 159 23.93 14.70 1.84
C PRO A 159 22.89 13.86 2.60
N SER A 160 23.22 13.52 3.84
CA SER A 160 22.30 12.91 4.80
C SER A 160 21.34 13.95 5.37
N THR A 161 20.07 13.57 5.47
CA THR A 161 19.02 14.35 6.16
C THR A 161 18.62 13.64 7.44
N LEU A 162 18.66 14.35 8.57
CA LEU A 162 18.34 13.80 9.89
C LEU A 162 17.16 14.58 10.48
N GLN A 163 15.95 14.13 10.18
CA GLN A 163 14.71 14.83 10.55
C GLN A 163 14.09 14.35 11.87
N GLY A 164 14.57 13.23 12.42
CA GLY A 164 14.07 12.64 13.65
C GLY A 164 15.17 11.99 14.47
N TYR A 165 14.77 11.22 15.50
CA TYR A 165 15.71 10.61 16.43
C TYR A 165 16.46 9.43 15.81
N LEU A 166 17.76 9.40 16.04
CA LEU A 166 18.58 8.21 15.82
C LEU A 166 18.85 7.58 17.19
N GLU A 167 18.19 6.46 17.47
CA GLU A 167 18.34 5.73 18.73
C GLU A 167 19.37 4.62 18.55
N ALA A 168 20.44 4.61 19.36
CA ALA A 168 21.37 3.49 19.42
C ALA A 168 21.10 2.67 20.68
N VAL A 169 20.81 1.38 20.52
CA VAL A 169 20.42 0.51 21.62
C VAL A 169 21.42 -0.60 21.85
N SER A 170 21.76 -0.83 23.10
CA SER A 170 22.67 -1.91 23.51
C SER A 170 22.04 -2.72 24.63
N TYR A 171 22.38 -4.00 24.67
CA TYR A 171 22.00 -4.87 25.76
C TYR A 171 22.86 -4.56 26.99
N THR A 172 22.25 -4.06 28.05
CA THR A 172 22.90 -3.92 29.36
C THR A 172 22.58 -5.15 30.20
N HIS A 173 23.61 -5.94 30.51
CA HIS A 173 23.48 -7.08 31.43
C HIS A 173 23.48 -6.56 32.88
N LEU A 174 22.30 -6.24 33.42
CA LEU A 174 22.17 -5.90 34.83
C LEU A 174 22.08 -7.21 35.64
N THR A 175 23.22 -7.82 35.96
CA THR A 175 23.26 -8.84 37.02
C THR A 175 23.21 -8.10 38.35
N LEU A 176 22.06 -8.11 39.01
CA LEU A 176 22.00 -7.77 40.43
C LEU A 176 22.83 -8.82 41.19
N PRO A 177 23.86 -8.44 41.96
CA PRO A 177 24.50 -9.39 42.86
C PRO A 177 23.44 -9.83 43.87
N THR A 178 22.97 -11.07 43.77
CA THR A 178 22.27 -11.71 44.88
C THR A 178 23.27 -11.81 46.02
N LYS A 179 23.09 -10.94 47.02
CA LYS A 179 23.77 -11.05 48.31
C LYS A 179 23.47 -12.45 48.86
N ALA A 180 24.54 -13.20 49.10
CA ALA A 180 24.52 -14.47 49.85
C ALA A 180 24.02 -14.24 51.28
#